data_AF-A0AAD2F6Z7-F1
#
_entry.id   AF-A0AAD2F6Z7-F1
#
_cell.length_a   1.000
_cell.length_b   1.000
_cell.length_c   1.000
_cell.angle_alpha   90.00
_cell.angle_beta   90.00
_cell.angle_gamma   90.00
#
_symmetry.space_group_name_H-M   'P 1'
#
loop_
_entity.id
_entity.type
_entity.pdbx_description
1 polymer ?
#
loop_
_entity_poly.entity_id
_entity_poly.type
_entity_poly.pdbx_seq_one_letter_code
_entity_poly.pdbx_strand_id
1 'polypeptide(L)'
;MTAVISRRLAAVAAGLVLSCAAMAQTAAPGAAPLSPMPPHGAGMMGPGPGFGPGGPGGPGHPRGMGPHHGGAPFLRGLALSEEQRDKIFAIEYAQMPEAREQRKAIEHARRELHQMVAAGQYDEARARSLTESLGRAVAREAQLRAQAGAKVMQVLTPEQRKQIADREAQRVAGLPPEHDEGAPMPGLAAM
;
A
#
# COMPACT_ATOMS: atom_id res chain seq x y z
N MET A 1 -74.44 1.47 -11.02
CA MET A 1 -73.84 0.68 -9.91
C MET A 1 -72.77 1.55 -9.24
N THR A 2 -73.06 1.91 -7.98
CA THR A 2 -72.23 2.47 -6.87
C THR A 2 -70.69 2.51 -7.09
N ALA A 3 -70.04 3.68 -7.09
CA ALA A 3 -69.44 4.44 -5.95
C ALA A 3 -68.41 3.60 -5.15
N VAL A 4 -67.16 4.03 -4.88
CA VAL A 4 -66.78 5.22 -4.09
C VAL A 4 -65.38 5.74 -4.48
N ILE A 5 -65.31 7.00 -4.89
CA ILE A 5 -64.13 7.87 -4.78
C ILE A 5 -64.47 8.88 -3.69
N SER A 6 -63.65 9.00 -2.65
CA SER A 6 -63.81 10.07 -1.65
C SER A 6 -62.47 10.71 -1.30
N ARG A 7 -62.22 11.84 -1.96
CA ARG A 7 -61.34 12.94 -1.57
C ARG A 7 -61.87 13.59 -0.29
N ARG A 8 -60.99 13.98 0.66
CA ARG A 8 -60.94 15.27 1.39
C ARG A 8 -59.49 15.44 1.91
N LEU A 9 -58.67 16.33 1.35
CA LEU A 9 -58.43 17.74 1.77
C LEU A 9 -57.87 17.82 3.21
N ALA A 10 -56.57 18.15 3.37
CA ALA A 10 -56.05 19.51 3.65
C ALA A 10 -56.34 19.96 5.10
N ALA A 11 -55.50 20.60 5.90
CA ALA A 11 -54.20 21.25 5.75
C ALA A 11 -53.66 21.55 7.18
N VAL A 12 -52.33 21.67 7.27
CA VAL A 12 -51.53 22.63 8.08
C VAL A 12 -51.90 22.89 9.54
N ALA A 13 -50.94 22.64 10.44
CA ALA A 13 -50.61 23.57 11.53
C ALA A 13 -49.12 23.48 11.89
N ALA A 14 -48.43 24.60 11.70
CA ALA A 14 -47.07 24.83 12.13
C ALA A 14 -47.00 24.88 13.66
N GLY A 15 -46.00 24.19 14.24
CA GLY A 15 -45.66 24.26 15.66
C GLY A 15 -44.22 24.71 15.82
N LEU A 16 -43.99 26.01 15.75
CA LEU A 16 -42.72 26.65 16.07
C LEU A 16 -42.78 27.04 17.55
N VAL A 17 -42.14 26.27 18.43
CA VAL A 17 -41.89 26.68 19.81
C VAL A 17 -40.40 26.91 19.99
N LEU A 18 -40.10 28.20 20.02
CA LEU A 18 -38.88 28.85 20.45
C LEU A 18 -38.58 28.45 21.91
N SER A 19 -37.49 27.75 22.16
CA SER A 19 -36.93 27.62 23.52
C SER A 19 -35.55 28.26 23.55
N CYS A 20 -35.50 29.45 24.13
CA CYS A 20 -34.28 30.19 24.43
C CYS A 20 -33.69 29.75 25.78
N ALA A 21 -32.38 29.58 25.74
CA ALA A 21 -31.39 29.90 26.77
C ALA A 21 -31.39 29.12 28.10
N ALA A 22 -30.35 28.30 28.27
CA ALA A 22 -29.43 28.47 29.39
C ALA A 22 -28.05 27.90 29.01
N MET A 23 -27.10 28.81 28.80
CA MET A 23 -25.68 28.52 28.84
C MET A 23 -25.32 28.01 30.24
N ALA A 24 -24.90 26.76 30.36
CA ALA A 24 -24.14 26.29 31.51
C ALA A 24 -22.80 25.78 31.00
N GLN A 25 -21.79 26.64 31.15
CA GLN A 25 -20.39 26.30 31.02
C GLN A 25 -20.05 25.21 32.03
N THR A 26 -19.85 23.98 31.59
CA THR A 26 -19.17 22.97 32.40
C THR A 26 -17.68 23.08 32.13
N ALA A 27 -17.01 23.85 32.98
CA ALA A 27 -15.56 23.86 33.07
C ALA A 27 -15.08 22.43 33.36
N ALA A 28 -14.16 21.94 32.52
CA ALA A 28 -13.47 20.68 32.75
C ALA A 28 -12.61 20.79 34.02
N PRO A 29 -12.75 19.87 34.99
CA PRO A 29 -11.78 19.77 36.07
C PRO A 29 -10.60 18.92 35.61
N GLY A 30 -9.38 19.37 35.86
CA GLY A 30 -8.20 18.51 35.88
C GLY A 30 -7.16 18.78 34.79
N ALA A 31 -6.63 19.99 34.75
CA ALA A 31 -5.25 20.16 34.32
C ALA A 31 -4.36 19.44 35.35
N ALA A 32 -3.85 18.27 34.99
CA ALA A 32 -2.81 17.62 35.77
C ALA A 32 -1.57 18.53 35.76
N PRO A 33 -0.94 18.82 36.92
CA PRO A 33 0.29 19.60 36.95
C PRO A 33 1.39 18.81 36.22
N LEU A 34 2.00 19.46 35.24
CA LEU A 34 3.23 19.01 34.60
C LEU A 34 4.30 18.82 35.69
N SER A 35 4.68 17.57 35.95
CA SER A 35 5.82 17.25 36.80
C SER A 35 7.06 18.01 36.29
N PRO A 36 7.84 18.68 37.15
CA PRO A 36 9.07 19.32 36.74
C PRO A 36 10.06 18.25 36.26
N MET A 37 10.49 18.36 35.01
CA MET A 37 11.63 17.61 34.48
C MET A 37 12.87 17.89 35.34
N PRO A 38 13.61 16.86 35.79
CA PRO A 38 14.87 17.07 36.46
C PRO A 38 15.89 17.72 35.51
N PRO A 39 16.80 18.58 36.01
CA PRO A 39 17.81 19.21 35.19
C PRO A 39 18.73 18.15 34.57
N HIS A 40 19.09 18.37 33.30
CA HIS A 40 20.07 17.59 32.57
C HIS A 40 21.39 17.59 33.35
N GLY A 41 21.67 16.49 34.06
CA GLY A 41 22.94 16.24 34.71
C GLY A 41 24.01 15.90 33.67
N ALA A 42 25.02 16.75 33.59
CA ALA A 42 26.26 16.45 32.89
C ALA A 42 26.99 15.27 33.56
N GLY A 43 27.47 14.34 32.73
CA GLY A 43 28.54 13.40 33.09
C GLY A 43 28.09 12.01 33.52
N MET A 44 28.25 11.03 32.62
CA MET A 44 29.07 9.82 32.86
C MET A 44 29.14 8.97 31.57
N MET A 45 30.08 9.27 30.67
CA MET A 45 30.51 8.29 29.65
C MET A 45 31.48 7.33 30.34
N GLY A 46 30.97 6.16 30.75
CA GLY A 46 31.82 5.05 31.17
C GLY A 46 32.44 4.37 29.94
N PRO A 47 33.75 4.06 29.93
CA PRO A 47 34.40 3.37 28.82
C PRO A 47 34.04 1.88 28.85
N GLY A 48 33.12 1.47 27.96
CA GLY A 48 32.88 0.06 27.66
C GLY A 48 33.94 -0.50 26.70
N PRO A 49 34.36 -1.77 26.81
CA PRO A 49 35.50 -2.30 26.07
C PRO A 49 35.12 -2.75 24.65
N GLY A 50 35.99 -2.40 23.68
CA GLY A 50 36.22 -3.24 22.50
C GLY A 50 35.55 -2.82 21.18
N PHE A 51 36.03 -1.73 20.58
CA PHE A 51 35.92 -1.54 19.13
C PHE A 51 36.78 -2.59 18.40
N GLY A 52 36.15 -3.50 17.68
CA GLY A 52 36.81 -4.29 16.63
C GLY A 52 37.02 -3.44 15.37
N PRO A 53 38.08 -3.69 14.57
CA PRO A 53 38.42 -2.82 13.44
C PRO A 53 37.57 -3.13 12.21
N GLY A 54 36.94 -2.09 11.65
CA GLY A 54 36.70 -1.96 10.20
C GLY A 54 35.47 -2.65 9.61
N GLY A 55 34.34 -1.95 9.60
CA GLY A 55 33.25 -2.19 8.65
C GLY A 55 32.53 -0.86 8.35
N PRO A 56 32.39 -0.42 7.08
CA PRO A 56 31.73 0.84 6.78
C PRO A 56 30.22 0.68 6.94
N GLY A 57 29.70 0.98 8.13
CA GLY A 57 28.28 0.89 8.46
C GLY A 57 27.95 1.69 9.70
N GLY A 58 28.18 3.00 9.67
CA GLY A 58 27.85 3.90 10.77
C GLY A 58 26.34 4.00 11.04
N PRO A 59 25.92 4.22 12.31
CA PRO A 59 24.52 4.33 12.68
C PRO A 59 23.99 5.71 12.30
N GLY A 60 22.96 5.76 11.46
CA GLY A 60 22.33 7.02 11.06
C GLY A 60 22.08 7.20 9.57
N HIS A 61 22.00 6.13 8.79
CA HIS A 61 21.28 6.24 7.53
C HIS A 61 19.79 6.22 7.90
N PRO A 62 19.00 7.29 7.70
CA PRO A 62 17.60 7.04 7.41
C PRO A 62 17.62 5.97 6.32
N ARG A 63 16.79 4.94 6.44
CA ARG A 63 16.37 4.16 5.27
C ARG A 63 15.66 5.18 4.36
N GLY A 64 16.45 6.02 3.72
CA GLY A 64 16.04 6.85 2.64
C GLY A 64 15.47 5.88 1.65
N MET A 65 14.29 6.20 1.16
CA MET A 65 13.98 5.96 -0.23
C MET A 65 15.22 6.40 -1.04
N GLY A 66 16.15 5.47 -1.25
CA GLY A 66 17.13 5.60 -2.30
C GLY A 66 16.35 5.79 -3.61
N PRO A 67 16.99 6.27 -4.68
CA PRO A 67 16.37 6.47 -5.98
C PRO A 67 16.02 5.14 -6.67
N HIS A 68 15.47 4.17 -5.95
CA HIS A 68 14.49 3.27 -6.51
C HIS A 68 13.27 4.12 -6.81
N HIS A 69 13.18 4.59 -8.05
CA HIS A 69 11.96 5.11 -8.63
C HIS A 69 10.79 4.24 -8.14
N GLY A 70 10.01 4.75 -7.18
CA GLY A 70 8.76 4.16 -6.74
C GLY A 70 7.69 4.20 -7.83
N GLY A 71 8.12 4.42 -9.07
CA GLY A 71 7.32 4.60 -10.25
C GLY A 71 7.09 3.30 -11.00
N ALA A 72 6.05 3.29 -11.81
CA ALA A 72 5.71 2.15 -12.64
C ALA A 72 6.93 1.66 -13.47
N PRO A 73 7.26 0.35 -13.49
CA PRO A 73 8.49 -0.17 -14.11
C PRO A 73 8.70 0.19 -15.58
N PHE A 74 7.61 0.46 -16.30
CA PHE A 74 7.59 0.85 -17.72
C PHE A 74 8.09 2.28 -17.96
N LEU A 75 8.19 3.11 -16.92
CA LEU A 75 8.72 4.48 -17.02
C LEU A 75 10.25 4.52 -17.06
N ARG A 76 10.93 3.41 -16.75
CA ARG A 76 12.39 3.36 -16.72
C ARG A 76 12.97 3.75 -18.08
N GLY A 77 13.92 4.68 -18.07
CA GLY A 77 14.59 5.16 -19.27
C GLY A 77 13.74 6.06 -20.18
N LEU A 78 12.60 6.58 -19.73
CA LEU A 78 11.90 7.68 -20.41
C LEU A 78 12.41 9.03 -19.90
N ALA A 79 12.63 9.96 -20.81
CA ALA A 79 12.82 11.37 -20.46
C ALA A 79 11.45 11.98 -20.14
N LEU A 80 11.17 12.19 -18.85
CA LEU A 80 9.95 12.83 -18.36
C LEU A 80 10.20 14.30 -18.03
N SER A 81 9.29 15.20 -18.43
CA SER A 81 9.32 16.59 -17.97
C SER A 81 8.99 16.71 -16.48
N GLU A 82 9.31 17.85 -15.87
CA GLU A 82 8.97 18.10 -14.45
C GLU A 82 7.45 18.01 -14.21
N GLU A 83 6.65 18.64 -15.08
CA GLU A 83 5.18 18.57 -14.98
C GLU A 83 4.65 17.12 -15.09
N GLN A 84 5.26 16.29 -15.94
CA GLN A 84 4.89 14.87 -16.02
C GLN A 84 5.24 14.12 -14.74
N ARG A 85 6.43 14.38 -14.17
CA ARG A 85 6.87 13.74 -12.91
C ARG A 85 5.94 14.10 -11.76
N ASP A 86 5.53 15.35 -11.65
CA ASP A 86 4.61 15.81 -10.60
C ASP A 86 3.24 15.14 -10.72
N LYS A 87 2.69 15.06 -11.94
CA LYS A 87 1.42 14.36 -12.20
C LYS A 87 1.52 12.87 -11.87
N ILE A 88 2.62 12.21 -12.28
CA ILE A 88 2.88 10.79 -11.99
C ILE A 88 2.97 10.56 -10.48
N PHE A 89 3.73 11.41 -9.77
CA PHE A 89 3.85 11.34 -8.32
C PHE A 89 2.49 11.50 -7.64
N ALA A 90 1.66 12.47 -8.06
CA ALA A 90 0.33 12.67 -7.49
C ALA A 90 -0.59 11.44 -7.71
N ILE A 91 -0.53 10.83 -8.90
CA ILE A 91 -1.28 9.61 -9.22
C ILE A 91 -0.86 8.46 -8.30
N GLU A 92 0.45 8.26 -8.13
CA GLU A 92 0.99 7.17 -7.31
C GLU A 92 0.73 7.40 -5.82
N TYR A 93 0.95 8.62 -5.34
CA TYR A 93 0.74 9.01 -3.95
C TYR A 93 -0.71 8.80 -3.51
N ALA A 94 -1.68 9.13 -4.37
CA ALA A 94 -3.10 8.99 -4.06
C ALA A 94 -3.53 7.56 -3.70
N GLN A 95 -2.87 6.53 -4.26
CA GLN A 95 -3.16 5.12 -3.97
C GLN A 95 -2.21 4.50 -2.94
N MET A 96 -1.14 5.19 -2.53
CA MET A 96 -0.14 4.64 -1.61
C MET A 96 -0.71 4.10 -0.29
N PRO A 97 -1.70 4.75 0.37
CA PRO A 97 -2.26 4.24 1.61
C PRO A 97 -2.88 2.84 1.43
N GLU A 98 -3.74 2.69 0.41
CA GLU A 98 -4.40 1.42 0.16
C GLU A 98 -3.41 0.34 -0.26
N ALA A 99 -2.46 0.67 -1.15
CA ALA A 99 -1.42 -0.26 -1.56
C ALA A 99 -0.55 -0.71 -0.39
N ARG A 100 -0.30 0.17 0.59
CA ARG A 100 0.42 -0.18 1.82
C ARG A 100 -0.36 -1.16 2.69
N GLU A 101 -1.67 -0.98 2.83
CA GLU A 101 -2.52 -1.92 3.56
C GLU A 101 -2.54 -3.30 2.89
N GLN A 102 -2.67 -3.36 1.56
CA GLN A 102 -2.60 -4.64 0.83
C GLN A 102 -1.24 -5.32 1.04
N ARG A 103 -0.12 -4.58 0.95
CA ARG A 103 1.21 -5.14 1.22
C ARG A 103 1.34 -5.68 2.65
N LYS A 104 0.80 -4.99 3.66
CA LYS A 104 0.79 -5.51 5.04
C LYS A 104 0.03 -6.84 5.12
N ALA A 105 -1.13 -6.93 4.48
CA ALA A 105 -1.94 -8.15 4.46
C ALA A 105 -1.22 -9.31 3.75
N ILE A 106 -0.57 -9.04 2.62
CA ILE A 106 0.25 -10.01 1.88
C ILE A 106 1.38 -10.53 2.77
N GLU A 107 2.17 -9.63 3.35
CA GLU A 107 3.31 -9.98 4.19
C GLU A 107 2.87 -10.74 5.45
N HIS A 108 1.74 -10.35 6.05
CA HIS A 108 1.16 -11.07 7.17
C HIS A 108 0.79 -12.51 6.78
N ALA A 109 -0.01 -12.69 5.72
CA ALA A 109 -0.44 -14.03 5.31
C ALA A 109 0.74 -14.94 4.94
N ARG A 110 1.76 -14.40 4.25
CA ARG A 110 2.99 -15.14 3.93
C ARG A 110 3.77 -15.56 5.17
N ARG A 111 3.93 -14.65 6.15
CA ARG A 111 4.61 -14.97 7.41
C ARG A 111 3.87 -16.05 8.19
N GLU A 112 2.54 -15.95 8.31
CA GLU A 112 1.72 -16.93 9.02
C GLU A 112 1.80 -18.32 8.36
N LEU A 113 1.71 -18.39 7.04
CA LEU A 113 1.90 -19.65 6.30
C LEU A 113 3.28 -20.24 6.54
N HIS A 114 4.34 -19.43 6.43
CA HIS A 114 5.71 -19.89 6.67
C HIS A 114 5.91 -20.38 8.10
N GLN A 115 5.43 -19.64 9.10
CA GLN A 115 5.54 -20.00 10.52
C GLN A 115 4.81 -21.31 10.83
N MET A 116 3.61 -21.49 10.27
CA MET A 116 2.82 -22.71 10.45
C MET A 116 3.56 -23.95 9.93
N VAL A 117 4.17 -23.85 8.74
CA VAL A 117 4.98 -24.94 8.16
C VAL A 117 6.27 -25.15 8.97
N ALA A 118 6.99 -24.08 9.32
CA ALA A 118 8.24 -24.17 10.07
C ALA A 118 8.05 -24.76 11.48
N ALA A 119 6.89 -24.55 12.10
CA ALA A 119 6.52 -25.14 13.38
C ALA A 119 6.08 -26.62 13.28
N GLY A 120 5.93 -27.17 12.07
CA GLY A 120 5.35 -28.50 11.86
C GLY A 120 3.87 -28.59 12.23
N GLN A 121 3.17 -27.45 12.31
CA GLN A 121 1.78 -27.34 12.76
C GLN A 121 0.84 -27.05 11.60
N TYR A 122 1.02 -27.75 10.48
CA TYR A 122 0.20 -27.52 9.29
C TYR A 122 -1.28 -27.83 9.57
N ASP A 123 -2.12 -26.81 9.42
CA ASP A 123 -3.58 -26.90 9.50
C ASP A 123 -4.16 -26.50 8.15
N GLU A 124 -4.81 -27.45 7.48
CA GLU A 124 -5.37 -27.27 6.14
C GLU A 124 -6.44 -26.16 6.09
N ALA A 125 -7.29 -26.06 7.11
CA ALA A 125 -8.36 -25.06 7.15
C ALA A 125 -7.77 -23.65 7.33
N ARG A 126 -6.78 -23.50 8.22
CA ARG A 126 -6.05 -22.24 8.41
C ARG A 126 -5.24 -21.88 7.16
N ALA A 127 -4.56 -22.84 6.55
CA ALA A 127 -3.80 -22.64 5.31
C ALA A 127 -4.70 -22.15 4.18
N ARG A 128 -5.88 -22.77 4.00
CA ARG A 128 -6.89 -22.32 3.04
C ARG A 128 -7.34 -20.88 3.31
N SER A 129 -7.70 -20.54 4.55
CA SER A 129 -8.11 -19.18 4.89
C SER A 129 -7.01 -18.14 4.63
N LEU A 130 -5.75 -18.45 4.96
CA LEU A 130 -4.61 -17.56 4.75
C LEU A 130 -4.31 -17.38 3.25
N THR A 131 -4.35 -18.45 2.46
CA THR A 131 -4.10 -18.39 1.02
C THR A 131 -5.22 -17.67 0.26
N GLU A 132 -6.49 -17.85 0.64
CA GLU A 132 -7.60 -17.07 0.10
C GLU A 132 -7.46 -15.57 0.41
N SER A 133 -7.06 -15.23 1.64
CA SER A 133 -6.78 -13.83 2.02
C SER A 133 -5.59 -13.26 1.26
N LEU A 134 -4.52 -14.03 1.10
CA LEU A 134 -3.34 -13.66 0.33
C LEU A 134 -3.72 -13.38 -1.13
N GLY A 135 -4.49 -14.27 -1.76
CA GLY A 135 -4.94 -14.12 -3.14
C GLY A 135 -5.74 -12.85 -3.35
N ARG A 136 -6.68 -12.54 -2.44
CA ARG A 136 -7.46 -11.28 -2.49
C ARG A 136 -6.56 -10.04 -2.37
N ALA A 137 -5.62 -10.03 -1.44
CA ALA A 137 -4.73 -8.90 -1.22
C ALA A 137 -3.77 -8.67 -2.41
N VAL A 138 -3.21 -9.75 -2.98
CA VAL A 138 -2.38 -9.69 -4.19
C VAL A 138 -3.18 -9.16 -5.37
N ALA A 139 -4.38 -9.69 -5.61
CA ALA A 139 -5.25 -9.23 -6.69
C ALA A 139 -5.57 -7.74 -6.54
N ARG A 140 -5.87 -7.29 -5.32
CA ARG A 140 -6.15 -5.88 -5.05
C ARG A 140 -4.93 -4.99 -5.28
N GLU A 141 -3.75 -5.39 -4.81
CA GLU A 141 -2.52 -4.64 -5.08
C GLU A 141 -2.23 -4.52 -6.58
N ALA A 142 -2.39 -5.62 -7.33
CA ALA A 142 -2.22 -5.62 -8.78
C ALA A 142 -3.22 -4.68 -9.48
N GLN A 143 -4.48 -4.68 -9.03
CA GLN A 143 -5.51 -3.78 -9.57
C GLN A 143 -5.15 -2.31 -9.32
N LEU A 144 -4.68 -1.95 -8.13
CA LEU A 144 -4.24 -0.58 -7.83
C LEU A 144 -3.11 -0.16 -8.77
N ARG A 145 -2.07 -0.99 -8.89
CA ARG A 145 -0.95 -0.74 -9.81
C ARG A 145 -1.40 -0.56 -11.25
N ALA A 146 -2.32 -1.40 -11.74
CA ALA A 146 -2.87 -1.29 -13.09
C ALA A 146 -3.66 0.01 -13.30
N GLN A 147 -4.50 0.40 -12.33
CA GLN A 147 -5.27 1.64 -12.40
C GLN A 147 -4.38 2.88 -12.45
N ALA A 148 -3.35 2.93 -11.61
CA ALA A 148 -2.37 4.02 -11.67
C ALA A 148 -1.56 3.98 -12.96
N GLY A 149 -1.12 2.81 -13.41
CA GLY A 149 -0.44 2.65 -14.69
C GLY A 149 -1.25 3.20 -15.86
N ALA A 150 -2.56 2.91 -15.90
CA ALA A 150 -3.46 3.45 -16.92
C ALA A 150 -3.54 4.99 -16.88
N LYS A 151 -3.64 5.59 -15.69
CA LYS A 151 -3.62 7.06 -15.53
C LYS A 151 -2.27 7.66 -15.94
N VAL A 152 -1.16 7.02 -15.57
CA VAL A 152 0.19 7.45 -15.96
C VAL A 152 0.33 7.45 -17.49
N MET A 153 -0.17 6.45 -18.20
CA MET A 153 -0.10 6.41 -19.67
C MET A 153 -0.80 7.58 -20.37
N GLN A 154 -1.81 8.18 -19.71
CA GLN A 154 -2.50 9.37 -20.21
C GLN A 154 -1.69 10.67 -20.04
N VAL A 155 -0.70 10.68 -19.13
CA VAL A 155 0.21 11.82 -18.90
C VAL A 155 1.34 11.86 -19.93
N LEU A 156 1.66 10.71 -20.54
CA LEU A 156 2.77 10.58 -21.49
C LEU A 156 2.43 11.16 -22.87
N THR A 157 3.44 11.54 -23.62
CA THR A 157 3.28 11.91 -25.04
C THR A 157 3.09 10.66 -25.91
N PRO A 158 2.54 10.79 -27.13
CA PRO A 158 2.45 9.68 -28.08
C PRO A 158 3.79 8.99 -28.34
N GLU A 159 4.88 9.75 -28.43
CA GLU A 159 6.23 9.25 -28.70
C GLU A 159 6.77 8.44 -27.52
N GLN A 160 6.56 8.90 -26.29
CA GLN A 160 6.94 8.17 -25.08
C GLN A 160 6.16 6.85 -24.96
N ARG A 161 4.86 6.85 -25.27
CA ARG A 161 4.05 5.61 -25.31
C ARG A 161 4.56 4.62 -26.35
N LYS A 162 4.97 5.11 -27.52
CA LYS A 162 5.58 4.26 -28.56
C LYS A 162 6.88 3.62 -28.06
N GLN A 163 7.75 4.39 -27.39
CA GLN A 163 8.98 3.84 -26.81
C GLN A 163 8.70 2.73 -25.79
N ILE A 164 7.64 2.85 -24.98
CA ILE A 164 7.23 1.77 -24.07
C ILE A 164 6.81 0.52 -24.85
N ALA A 165 5.95 0.68 -25.87
CA ALA A 165 5.47 -0.43 -26.68
C ALA A 165 6.61 -1.16 -27.40
N ASP A 166 7.56 -0.42 -27.98
CA ASP A 166 8.71 -0.99 -28.67
C ASP A 166 9.62 -1.79 -27.72
N ARG A 167 9.84 -1.28 -26.49
CA ARG A 167 10.60 -2.00 -25.45
C ARG A 167 9.90 -3.28 -25.00
N GLU A 168 8.58 -3.24 -24.86
CA GLU A 168 7.80 -4.42 -24.49
C GLU A 168 7.85 -5.48 -25.59
N ALA A 169 7.73 -5.07 -26.85
CA ALA A 169 7.88 -5.98 -27.99
C ALA A 169 9.27 -6.63 -28.03
N GLN A 170 10.34 -5.86 -27.77
CA GLN A 170 11.70 -6.40 -27.67
C GLN A 170 11.85 -7.37 -26.50
N ARG A 171 11.26 -7.06 -25.34
CA ARG A 171 11.29 -7.95 -24.18
C ARG A 171 10.60 -9.27 -24.51
N VAL A 172 9.42 -9.24 -25.13
CA VAL A 172 8.68 -10.44 -25.53
C VAL A 172 9.47 -11.25 -26.56
N ALA A 173 10.07 -10.61 -27.56
CA ALA A 173 10.88 -11.27 -28.57
C ALA A 173 12.18 -11.87 -28.02
N GLY A 174 12.73 -11.32 -26.94
CA GLY A 174 13.95 -11.79 -26.29
C GLY A 174 13.73 -12.85 -25.20
N LEU A 175 12.49 -13.22 -24.90
CA LEU A 175 12.23 -14.37 -24.03
C LEU A 175 12.70 -15.64 -24.76
N PRO A 176 13.49 -16.51 -24.11
CA PRO A 176 13.82 -17.80 -24.71
C PRO A 176 12.52 -18.53 -25.06
N PRO A 177 12.49 -19.30 -26.18
CA PRO A 177 11.33 -20.13 -26.47
C PRO A 177 11.02 -20.96 -25.24
N GLU A 178 9.76 -20.97 -24.80
CA GLU A 178 9.37 -21.79 -23.65
C GLU A 178 9.81 -23.22 -23.95
N HIS A 179 10.62 -23.79 -23.05
CA HIS A 179 11.05 -25.16 -23.18
C HIS A 179 9.79 -26.03 -23.18
N ASP A 180 9.51 -26.67 -24.30
CA ASP A 180 8.43 -27.65 -24.42
C ASP A 180 8.71 -28.79 -23.42
N GLU A 181 8.02 -28.78 -22.28
CA GLU A 181 8.12 -29.80 -21.22
C GLU A 181 7.60 -31.19 -21.66
N GLY A 182 7.30 -31.38 -22.95
CA GLY A 182 7.09 -32.68 -23.58
C GLY A 182 8.36 -33.33 -24.18
N ALA A 183 9.47 -32.60 -24.31
CA ALA A 183 10.71 -33.17 -24.83
C ALA A 183 11.44 -33.96 -23.72
N PRO A 184 11.81 -35.24 -23.96
CA PRO A 184 12.55 -36.01 -22.96
C PRO A 184 13.85 -35.30 -22.63
N MET A 185 14.05 -35.01 -21.34
CA MET A 185 15.29 -34.45 -20.80
C MET A 185 16.49 -35.25 -21.35
N PRO A 186 17.38 -34.66 -22.17
CA PRO A 186 18.52 -35.38 -22.70
C PRO A 186 19.53 -35.54 -21.55
N GLY A 187 19.47 -36.65 -20.83
CA GLY A 187 20.48 -36.93 -19.80
C GLY A 187 20.18 -37.96 -18.72
N LEU A 188 19.00 -38.57 -18.65
CA LEU A 188 18.70 -39.58 -17.61
C LEU A 188 18.72 -41.03 -18.10
N ALA A 189 19.08 -41.29 -19.36
CA ALA A 189 19.14 -42.66 -19.91
C ALA A 189 20.49 -43.38 -19.69
N ALA A 190 21.36 -42.87 -18.82
CA ALA A 190 22.65 -43.49 -18.53
C ALA A 190 23.03 -43.38 -17.05
N MET A 191 22.26 -44.05 -16.19
CA MET A 191 22.69 -44.57 -14.89
C MET A 191 22.03 -45.93 -14.66
#